data_AF-A0A522B2Z5-F1
#
_entry.id   AF-A0A522B2Z5-F1
#
_cell.length_a   1.000
_cell.length_b   1.000
_cell.length_c   1.000
_cell.angle_alpha   90.00
_cell.angle_beta   90.00
_cell.angle_gamma   90.00
#
_symmetry.space_group_name_H-M   'P 1'
#
loop_
_entity.id
_entity.type
_entity.pdbx_description
1 polymer ?
#
loop_
_entity_poly.entity_id
_entity_poly.type
_entity_poly.pdbx_seq_one_letter_code
_entity_poly.pdbx_strand_id
1 'polypeptide(L)'
;MSGSRHAGGCYWALLAGAFALILATPGAGFAEEPAAAPLSPAAAPAPTRSEVPKTVLSWETGAGRSYVIPAVEVVGYLFVLNQYDRHFVDPHEVYRTGTHSFWKNLTDSTWVVDTDPFATNQFLHPLGGTIYYGLPRSTGLNYWESLAYATAGSFLWELGGETGPPSINDMITTPIGGSFLGEPLFRMASLLLESGGGAPGFWRELGAAVISPPTGFNRLVFGNRFGDVFPSRAPAVFTRVELGASLTALEHNPISFTTRTIKQDQGTADFSMAYGLPGKPGYSYTRPFDYFDFQFRAASANTFENIMTRGLLYGTSYASGDAYRGVWGLYGSYDYLSPQVFRVSSTALSLGTTGQWWLSDAIALQGTALGGLGYGAAGVIHGVGERDYHYGATPQGLLALRLLLGEVAMLDVTGREYYVSGVGSTERRGSETIGRGTASFTVRVYGRHALAVQYIASERDAHYPDIPNRHQSVGTISLAYVFLGDTRFGAVEWRAVDAAGR
;
A
#
# COMPACT_ATOMS: atom_id res chain seq x y z
N MET A 1 13.86 33.19 15.58
CA MET A 1 12.71 32.43 15.06
C MET A 1 13.22 31.07 14.62
N SER A 2 13.20 30.11 15.52
CA SER A 2 13.66 28.72 15.33
C SER A 2 12.75 27.88 16.20
N GLY A 3 11.90 27.05 15.60
CA GLY A 3 10.90 26.28 16.34
C GLY A 3 9.88 25.61 15.43
N SER A 4 10.33 24.65 14.61
CA SER A 4 9.42 23.73 13.90
C SER A 4 10.06 22.35 13.63
N ARG A 5 10.96 21.90 14.52
CA ARG A 5 11.71 20.64 14.32
C ARG A 5 11.25 19.45 15.17
N HIS A 6 10.24 19.59 16.02
CA HIS A 6 9.90 18.55 17.01
C HIS A 6 8.55 17.86 16.84
N ALA A 7 7.58 18.44 16.13
CA ALA A 7 6.25 17.82 15.97
C ALA A 7 6.26 16.58 15.04
N GLY A 8 7.10 16.57 13.99
CA GLY A 8 7.19 15.42 13.08
C GLY A 8 7.87 14.18 13.68
N GLY A 9 8.71 14.33 14.71
CA GLY A 9 9.57 13.24 15.20
C GLY A 9 8.84 12.07 15.87
N CYS A 10 7.75 12.35 16.60
CA CYS A 10 7.02 11.32 17.36
C CYS A 10 6.07 10.48 16.49
N TYR A 11 5.45 11.07 15.47
CA TYR A 11 4.61 10.35 14.51
C TYR A 11 5.41 9.34 13.69
N TRP A 12 6.62 9.72 13.27
CA TRP A 12 7.51 8.83 12.52
C TRP A 12 8.11 7.70 13.36
N ALA A 13 8.34 7.92 14.66
CA ALA A 13 8.89 6.89 15.56
C ALA A 13 7.89 5.75 15.84
N LEU A 14 6.59 6.06 15.96
CA LEU A 14 5.54 5.06 16.18
C LEU A 14 5.27 4.23 14.90
N LEU A 15 5.29 4.85 13.72
CA LEU A 15 5.12 4.17 12.44
C LEU A 15 6.36 3.35 12.03
N ALA A 16 7.57 3.88 12.25
CA ALA A 16 8.80 3.13 12.03
C ALA A 16 8.95 1.93 12.99
N GLY A 17 8.49 2.08 14.25
CA GLY A 17 8.45 0.99 15.22
C GLY A 17 7.50 -0.15 14.83
N ALA A 18 6.33 0.19 14.30
CA ALA A 18 5.35 -0.77 13.80
C ALA A 18 5.90 -1.58 12.60
N PHE A 19 6.55 -0.94 11.64
CA PHE A 19 7.17 -1.63 10.50
C PHE A 19 8.46 -2.40 10.86
N ALA A 20 9.25 -1.92 11.84
CA ALA A 20 10.42 -2.66 12.33
C ALA A 20 10.03 -3.97 13.05
N LEU A 21 8.86 -4.03 13.69
CA LEU A 21 8.32 -5.25 14.29
C LEU A 21 7.88 -6.30 13.25
N ILE A 22 7.54 -5.88 12.02
CA ILE A 22 7.26 -6.80 10.90
C ILE A 22 8.53 -7.53 10.48
N LEU A 23 9.70 -6.86 10.52
CA LEU A 23 11.00 -7.43 10.14
C LEU A 23 11.64 -8.30 11.24
N ALA A 24 11.15 -8.20 12.49
CA ALA A 24 11.73 -8.87 13.64
C ALA A 24 11.00 -10.16 14.05
N THR A 25 10.05 -10.67 13.27
CA THR A 25 9.45 -12.00 13.54
C THR A 25 10.33 -13.11 12.97
N PRO A 26 11.08 -13.86 13.79
CA PRO A 26 11.83 -15.01 13.31
C PRO A 26 10.83 -16.16 13.16
N GLY A 27 10.61 -16.63 11.93
CA GLY A 27 10.04 -17.95 11.66
C GLY A 27 8.64 -18.22 12.20
N ALA A 28 7.61 -17.65 11.58
CA ALA A 28 6.33 -18.36 11.49
C ALA A 28 6.48 -19.39 10.35
N GLY A 29 6.73 -20.65 10.71
CA GLY A 29 6.88 -21.74 9.76
C GLY A 29 5.70 -21.79 8.80
N PHE A 30 5.99 -21.68 7.50
CA PHE A 30 5.03 -22.03 6.46
C PHE A 30 4.84 -23.53 6.53
N ALA A 31 3.62 -23.95 6.85
CA ALA A 31 3.29 -25.33 7.16
C ALA A 31 3.70 -26.28 6.02
N GLU A 32 4.50 -27.27 6.39
CA GLU A 32 4.73 -28.52 5.68
C GLU A 32 3.46 -29.39 5.80
N GLU A 33 3.20 -30.22 4.79
CA GLU A 33 2.02 -31.06 4.66
C GLU A 33 1.89 -32.06 5.85
N PRO A 34 0.73 -32.16 6.53
CA PRO A 34 0.63 -33.00 7.71
C PRO A 34 0.55 -34.49 7.34
N ALA A 35 1.56 -35.25 7.78
CA ALA A 35 1.47 -36.71 7.85
C ALA A 35 0.45 -37.12 8.92
N ALA A 36 -0.40 -38.10 8.59
CA ALA A 36 -1.49 -38.59 9.44
C ALA A 36 -0.98 -39.24 10.75
N ALA A 37 -1.55 -38.81 11.88
CA ALA A 37 -1.33 -39.43 13.19
C ALA A 37 -2.61 -40.17 13.69
N PRO A 38 -2.49 -41.22 14.52
CA PRO A 38 -3.57 -42.16 14.79
C PRO A 38 -4.56 -41.68 15.87
N LEU A 39 -5.80 -42.14 15.74
CA LEU A 39 -6.95 -41.84 16.59
C LEU A 39 -6.80 -42.44 18.01
N SER A 40 -7.12 -41.64 19.04
CA SER A 40 -7.40 -42.12 20.41
C SER A 40 -8.87 -41.85 20.79
N PRO A 41 -9.47 -42.65 21.71
CA PRO A 41 -10.93 -42.71 21.88
C PRO A 41 -11.49 -41.53 22.67
N ALA A 42 -12.69 -41.10 22.26
CA ALA A 42 -13.42 -39.95 22.77
C ALA A 42 -13.91 -40.11 24.22
N ALA A 43 -13.75 -39.07 25.03
CA ALA A 43 -14.45 -38.89 26.29
C ALA A 43 -15.84 -38.24 26.05
N ALA A 44 -16.84 -38.68 26.82
CA ALA A 44 -18.25 -38.33 26.65
C ALA A 44 -18.56 -36.82 26.85
N PRO A 45 -19.61 -36.28 26.19
CA PRO A 45 -19.90 -34.86 26.23
C PRO A 45 -20.69 -34.46 27.49
N ALA A 46 -20.26 -33.37 28.13
CA ALA A 46 -21.04 -32.62 29.12
C ALA A 46 -22.15 -31.80 28.43
N PRO A 47 -23.27 -31.49 29.11
CA PRO A 47 -24.47 -30.95 28.46
C PRO A 47 -24.21 -29.55 27.89
N THR A 48 -24.60 -29.39 26.62
CA THR A 48 -24.48 -28.16 25.85
C THR A 48 -25.41 -27.09 26.42
N ARG A 49 -24.81 -26.03 26.94
CA ARG A 49 -25.47 -24.74 27.13
C ARG A 49 -26.00 -24.31 25.77
N SER A 50 -27.30 -23.98 25.64
CA SER A 50 -27.88 -23.47 24.39
C SER A 50 -27.03 -22.32 23.86
N GLU A 51 -26.20 -22.61 22.85
CA GLU A 51 -25.51 -21.58 22.09
C GLU A 51 -26.59 -20.92 21.22
N VAL A 52 -26.91 -19.67 21.58
CA VAL A 52 -27.52 -18.74 20.61
C VAL A 52 -26.70 -18.87 19.32
N PRO A 53 -27.32 -19.06 18.14
CA PRO A 53 -26.58 -19.26 16.91
C PRO A 53 -25.57 -18.13 16.73
N LYS A 54 -24.27 -18.47 16.80
CA LYS A 54 -23.19 -17.52 16.52
C LYS A 54 -23.43 -17.02 15.09
N THR A 55 -23.74 -15.73 14.97
CA THR A 55 -23.87 -15.14 13.63
C THR A 55 -22.46 -15.07 13.06
N VAL A 56 -22.17 -15.95 12.11
CA VAL A 56 -20.87 -16.01 11.43
C VAL A 56 -20.77 -14.82 10.50
N LEU A 57 -19.68 -14.06 10.62
CA LEU A 57 -19.39 -12.93 9.76
C LEU A 57 -18.96 -13.45 8.38
N SER A 58 -19.63 -12.98 7.34
CA SER A 58 -19.35 -13.38 5.96
C SER A 58 -19.40 -12.18 5.03
N TRP A 59 -18.26 -11.85 4.44
CA TRP A 59 -18.15 -10.81 3.42
C TRP A 59 -18.78 -11.21 2.08
N GLU A 60 -19.03 -12.50 1.85
CA GLU A 60 -19.63 -13.00 0.62
C GLU A 60 -21.16 -12.86 0.64
N THR A 61 -21.77 -13.17 1.78
CA THR A 61 -23.23 -13.12 1.95
C THR A 61 -23.70 -11.83 2.64
N GLY A 62 -22.79 -11.09 3.28
CA GLY A 62 -23.11 -9.97 4.16
C GLY A 62 -23.66 -10.40 5.54
N ALA A 63 -23.68 -11.69 5.87
CA ALA A 63 -24.10 -12.16 7.18
C ALA A 63 -23.16 -11.61 8.28
N GLY A 64 -23.74 -11.26 9.43
CA GLY A 64 -22.98 -10.77 10.60
C GLY A 64 -22.42 -9.35 10.50
N ARG A 65 -22.54 -8.68 9.34
CA ARG A 65 -21.97 -7.34 9.13
C ARG A 65 -22.67 -6.25 9.96
N SER A 66 -21.99 -5.13 10.19
CA SER A 66 -22.57 -3.97 10.88
C SER A 66 -22.34 -2.67 10.13
N TYR A 67 -23.41 -1.91 9.87
CA TYR A 67 -23.32 -0.53 9.38
C TYR A 67 -23.20 0.50 10.52
N VAL A 68 -23.74 0.19 11.70
CA VAL A 68 -23.81 1.15 12.81
C VAL A 68 -22.48 1.27 13.53
N ILE A 69 -21.82 0.14 13.82
CA ILE A 69 -20.54 0.13 14.52
C ILE A 69 -19.48 0.97 13.79
N PRO A 70 -19.17 0.73 12.51
CA PRO A 70 -18.17 1.54 11.83
C PRO A 70 -18.57 3.00 11.69
N ALA A 71 -19.86 3.36 11.68
CA ALA A 71 -20.28 4.76 11.69
C ALA A 71 -19.90 5.46 13.01
N VAL A 72 -20.13 4.79 14.14
CA VAL A 72 -19.72 5.27 15.46
C VAL A 72 -18.19 5.30 15.58
N GLU A 73 -17.49 4.28 15.08
CA GLU A 73 -16.03 4.22 15.12
C GLU A 73 -15.38 5.32 14.30
N VAL A 74 -15.87 5.60 13.09
CA VAL A 74 -15.34 6.69 12.25
C VAL A 74 -15.54 8.03 12.94
N VAL A 75 -16.75 8.33 13.43
CA VAL A 75 -17.02 9.57 14.16
C VAL A 75 -16.17 9.67 15.43
N GLY A 76 -16.04 8.58 16.19
CA GLY A 76 -15.22 8.51 17.39
C GLY A 76 -13.74 8.72 17.10
N TYR A 77 -13.21 8.11 16.04
CA TYR A 77 -11.83 8.31 15.60
C TYR A 77 -11.60 9.76 15.20
N LEU A 78 -12.48 10.36 14.39
CA LEU A 78 -12.37 11.76 13.97
C LEU A 78 -12.40 12.71 15.18
N PHE A 79 -13.26 12.43 16.16
CA PHE A 79 -13.27 13.19 17.41
C PHE A 79 -11.95 13.08 18.15
N VAL A 80 -11.41 11.87 18.35
CA VAL A 80 -10.12 11.65 19.03
C VAL A 80 -8.98 12.32 18.28
N LEU A 81 -8.95 12.22 16.96
CA LEU A 81 -7.95 12.86 16.10
C LEU A 81 -8.01 14.39 16.26
N ASN A 82 -9.20 14.99 16.13
CA ASN A 82 -9.38 16.42 16.34
C ASN A 82 -8.95 16.86 17.76
N GLN A 83 -9.32 16.10 18.80
CA GLN A 83 -8.89 16.43 20.17
C GLN A 83 -7.38 16.35 20.31
N TYR A 84 -6.74 15.37 19.69
CA TYR A 84 -5.28 15.30 19.67
C TYR A 84 -4.69 16.54 18.99
N ASP A 85 -5.11 16.84 17.76
CA ASP A 85 -4.53 17.93 16.97
C ASP A 85 -4.75 19.30 17.64
N ARG A 86 -5.94 19.52 18.21
CA ARG A 86 -6.31 20.70 19.01
C ARG A 86 -5.39 20.96 20.21
N HIS A 87 -4.77 19.93 20.76
CA HIS A 87 -3.96 20.00 21.97
C HIS A 87 -2.45 19.85 21.72
N PHE A 88 -2.06 19.25 20.58
CA PHE A 88 -0.68 18.83 20.35
C PHE A 88 -0.10 19.17 18.97
N VAL A 89 -0.88 19.70 18.03
CA VAL A 89 -0.42 20.01 16.66
C VAL A 89 -0.57 21.49 16.36
N ASP A 90 0.56 22.21 16.33
CA ASP A 90 0.58 23.62 15.96
C ASP A 90 0.32 23.83 14.45
N PRO A 91 -0.46 24.84 14.05
CA PRO A 91 -1.16 25.80 14.91
C PRO A 91 -2.46 25.23 15.53
N HIS A 92 -2.54 25.22 16.87
CA HIS A 92 -3.66 24.64 17.62
C HIS A 92 -5.03 25.24 17.24
N GLU A 93 -5.08 26.52 16.86
CA GLU A 93 -6.29 27.22 16.47
C GLU A 93 -6.98 26.63 15.24
N VAL A 94 -6.24 25.99 14.33
CA VAL A 94 -6.81 25.36 13.14
C VAL A 94 -7.80 24.27 13.54
N TYR A 95 -7.51 23.53 14.60
CA TYR A 95 -8.29 22.40 15.09
C TYR A 95 -9.28 22.77 16.21
N ARG A 96 -9.37 24.06 16.59
CA ARG A 96 -10.37 24.55 17.56
C ARG A 96 -11.75 24.68 16.92
N THR A 97 -12.25 23.57 16.41
CA THR A 97 -13.55 23.48 15.75
C THR A 97 -14.70 23.46 16.74
N GLY A 98 -15.89 23.79 16.23
CA GLY A 98 -17.15 23.76 16.93
C GLY A 98 -18.32 23.88 15.96
N THR A 99 -19.54 24.00 16.49
CA THR A 99 -20.76 24.07 15.66
C THR A 99 -20.70 25.21 14.64
N HIS A 100 -20.18 26.37 15.03
CA HIS A 100 -20.05 27.52 14.13
C HIS A 100 -19.11 27.25 12.94
N SER A 101 -17.91 26.71 13.17
CA SER A 101 -16.97 26.41 12.08
C SER A 101 -17.52 25.31 11.17
N PHE A 102 -18.17 24.30 11.76
CA PHE A 102 -18.83 23.24 10.99
C PHE A 102 -19.91 23.76 10.05
N TRP A 103 -20.84 24.57 10.58
CA TRP A 103 -21.90 25.16 9.76
C TRP A 103 -21.34 26.09 8.69
N LYS A 104 -20.36 26.93 9.02
CA LYS A 104 -19.63 27.77 8.05
C LYS A 104 -19.05 26.91 6.92
N ASN A 105 -18.38 25.80 7.24
CA ASN A 105 -17.78 24.93 6.23
C ASN A 105 -18.81 24.21 5.36
N LEU A 106 -19.97 23.89 5.93
CA LEU A 106 -21.07 23.23 5.22
C LEU A 106 -21.83 24.17 4.28
N THR A 107 -22.04 25.43 4.66
CA THR A 107 -22.93 26.35 3.92
C THR A 107 -22.23 27.47 3.18
N ASP A 108 -21.12 27.98 3.73
CA ASP A 108 -20.55 29.28 3.31
C ASP A 108 -19.17 29.14 2.67
N SER A 109 -18.41 28.11 3.04
CA SER A 109 -17.05 27.90 2.53
C SER A 109 -17.04 27.40 1.09
N THR A 110 -16.10 27.93 0.31
CA THR A 110 -15.74 27.35 -0.99
C THR A 110 -14.73 26.24 -0.78
N TRP A 111 -14.93 25.10 -1.44
CA TRP A 111 -13.96 24.04 -1.47
C TRP A 111 -12.72 24.49 -2.27
N VAL A 112 -11.53 24.29 -1.70
CA VAL A 112 -10.26 24.72 -2.27
C VAL A 112 -9.33 23.54 -2.49
N VAL A 113 -8.30 23.70 -3.31
CA VAL A 113 -7.14 22.79 -3.24
C VAL A 113 -6.20 23.44 -2.25
N ASP A 114 -5.97 22.78 -1.11
CA ASP A 114 -5.13 23.33 -0.05
C ASP A 114 -3.65 23.35 -0.46
N THR A 115 -2.83 23.87 0.45
CA THR A 115 -1.38 23.98 0.30
C THR A 115 -0.62 23.31 1.43
N ASP A 116 -1.20 22.27 2.02
CA ASP A 116 -0.61 21.58 3.15
C ASP A 116 0.73 20.95 2.81
N PRO A 117 1.59 20.63 3.80
CA PRO A 117 2.85 19.98 3.54
C PRO A 117 2.65 18.69 2.74
N PHE A 118 3.51 18.40 1.76
CA PHE A 118 3.38 17.23 0.90
C PHE A 118 3.23 15.92 1.68
N ALA A 119 3.99 15.76 2.77
CA ALA A 119 3.91 14.56 3.61
C ALA A 119 2.54 14.43 4.31
N THR A 120 1.89 15.55 4.63
CA THR A 120 0.51 15.55 5.12
C THR A 120 -0.40 15.03 4.01
N ASN A 121 -0.53 15.77 2.92
CA ASN A 121 -1.47 15.48 1.84
C ASN A 121 -1.27 14.15 1.13
N GLN A 122 -0.01 13.77 0.94
CA GLN A 122 0.35 12.64 0.10
C GLN A 122 0.70 11.39 0.89
N PHE A 123 0.83 11.47 2.22
CA PHE A 123 1.10 10.31 3.07
C PHE A 123 0.15 10.21 4.27
N LEU A 124 0.03 11.25 5.10
CA LEU A 124 -0.85 11.19 6.28
C LEU A 124 -2.34 11.07 5.91
N HIS A 125 -2.79 11.79 4.88
CA HIS A 125 -4.18 11.68 4.39
C HIS A 125 -4.49 10.26 3.87
N PRO A 126 -3.75 9.68 2.91
CA PRO A 126 -3.93 8.28 2.53
C PRO A 126 -3.86 7.32 3.72
N LEU A 127 -2.91 7.51 4.65
CA LEU A 127 -2.79 6.67 5.84
C LEU A 127 -4.02 6.78 6.75
N GLY A 128 -4.52 7.98 7.03
CA GLY A 128 -5.77 8.20 7.78
C GLY A 128 -6.98 7.59 7.06
N GLY A 129 -7.02 7.69 5.74
CA GLY A 129 -8.02 7.03 4.90
C GLY A 129 -8.02 5.51 5.04
N THR A 130 -6.88 4.87 5.29
CA THR A 130 -6.84 3.42 5.60
C THR A 130 -7.60 3.07 6.87
N ILE A 131 -7.68 4.00 7.84
CA ILE A 131 -8.46 3.82 9.07
C ILE A 131 -9.94 3.93 8.75
N TYR A 132 -10.36 5.00 8.06
CA TYR A 132 -11.76 5.21 7.68
C TYR A 132 -12.31 4.06 6.83
N TYR A 133 -11.46 3.50 5.96
CA TYR A 133 -11.76 2.34 5.13
C TYR A 133 -11.72 1.02 5.92
N GLY A 134 -10.74 0.85 6.81
CA GLY A 134 -10.50 -0.43 7.49
C GLY A 134 -11.51 -0.75 8.58
N LEU A 135 -12.07 0.25 9.26
CA LEU A 135 -13.12 0.07 10.27
C LEU A 135 -14.38 -0.64 9.71
N PRO A 136 -15.02 -0.14 8.65
CA PRO A 136 -16.13 -0.86 8.00
C PRO A 136 -15.67 -2.18 7.37
N ARG A 137 -14.47 -2.22 6.77
CA ARG A 137 -13.98 -3.44 6.10
C ARG A 137 -13.84 -4.61 7.08
N SER A 138 -13.35 -4.34 8.29
CA SER A 138 -13.18 -5.33 9.37
C SER A 138 -14.48 -5.67 10.11
N THR A 139 -15.59 -4.99 9.84
CA THR A 139 -16.92 -5.28 10.39
C THR A 139 -17.86 -5.94 9.38
N GLY A 140 -17.32 -6.51 8.30
CA GLY A 140 -18.07 -7.30 7.33
C GLY A 140 -18.51 -6.57 6.05
N LEU A 141 -18.21 -5.28 5.91
CA LEU A 141 -18.58 -4.52 4.71
C LEU A 141 -17.65 -4.86 3.54
N ASN A 142 -18.19 -4.79 2.32
CA ASN A 142 -17.40 -5.02 1.10
C ASN A 142 -16.57 -3.78 0.73
N TYR A 143 -15.69 -3.90 -0.26
CA TYR A 143 -14.78 -2.83 -0.70
C TYR A 143 -15.51 -1.50 -0.99
N TRP A 144 -16.62 -1.54 -1.72
CA TRP A 144 -17.35 -0.34 -2.13
C TRP A 144 -18.10 0.33 -0.98
N GLU A 145 -18.69 -0.49 -0.09
CA GLU A 145 -19.29 0.00 1.14
C GLU A 145 -18.23 0.66 2.03
N SER A 146 -17.07 0.03 2.21
CA SER A 146 -15.96 0.60 2.98
C SER A 146 -15.38 1.88 2.37
N LEU A 147 -15.30 1.97 1.04
CA LEU A 147 -14.92 3.20 0.35
C LEU A 147 -15.93 4.32 0.62
N ALA A 148 -17.23 4.04 0.66
CA ALA A 148 -18.24 5.04 0.98
C ALA A 148 -18.07 5.62 2.39
N TYR A 149 -17.71 4.79 3.37
CA TYR A 149 -17.35 5.24 4.72
C TYR A 149 -16.05 6.04 4.75
N ALA A 150 -15.05 5.65 3.96
CA ALA A 150 -13.82 6.43 3.83
C ALA A 150 -14.10 7.84 3.30
N THR A 151 -14.94 7.93 2.27
CA THR A 151 -15.41 9.20 1.69
C THR A 151 -16.21 10.01 2.71
N ALA A 152 -17.14 9.39 3.44
CA ALA A 152 -17.91 10.07 4.47
C ALA A 152 -17.03 10.57 5.63
N GLY A 153 -16.04 9.77 6.05
CA GLY A 153 -15.07 10.14 7.07
C GLY A 153 -14.22 11.34 6.66
N SER A 154 -13.70 11.32 5.43
CA SER A 154 -12.97 12.47 4.84
C SER A 154 -13.85 13.71 4.81
N PHE A 155 -15.08 13.59 4.29
CA PHE A 155 -16.01 14.71 4.24
C PHE A 155 -16.33 15.28 5.63
N LEU A 156 -16.54 14.43 6.63
CA LEU A 156 -16.77 14.89 8.01
C LEU A 156 -15.53 15.57 8.62
N TRP A 157 -14.32 15.12 8.29
CA TRP A 157 -13.08 15.79 8.69
C TRP A 157 -13.00 17.19 8.07
N GLU A 158 -13.23 17.32 6.77
CA GLU A 158 -13.20 18.63 6.09
C GLU A 158 -14.22 19.62 6.66
N LEU A 159 -15.38 19.13 7.09
CA LEU A 159 -16.39 19.99 7.68
C LEU A 159 -16.12 20.33 9.15
N GLY A 160 -15.60 19.40 9.94
CA GLY A 160 -15.58 19.52 11.41
C GLY A 160 -14.25 19.29 12.11
N GLY A 161 -13.25 18.77 11.41
CA GLY A 161 -11.88 18.54 11.90
C GLY A 161 -11.06 19.82 11.95
N GLU A 162 -11.31 20.74 11.02
CA GLU A 162 -10.57 22.00 10.88
C GLU A 162 -11.48 23.23 10.73
N THR A 163 -10.94 24.40 11.04
CA THR A 163 -11.64 25.70 10.93
C THR A 163 -11.48 26.36 9.55
N GLY A 164 -10.54 25.86 8.75
CA GLY A 164 -10.26 26.31 7.39
C GLY A 164 -11.30 25.83 6.37
N PRO A 165 -11.27 26.34 5.13
CA PRO A 165 -12.14 25.85 4.06
C PRO A 165 -11.86 24.38 3.71
N PRO A 166 -12.90 23.57 3.39
CA PRO A 166 -12.74 22.18 2.94
C PRO A 166 -11.82 21.99 1.74
N SER A 167 -11.08 20.88 1.72
CA SER A 167 -10.11 20.53 0.69
C SER A 167 -10.64 19.54 -0.36
N ILE A 168 -10.53 19.91 -1.64
CA ILE A 168 -10.86 19.08 -2.80
C ILE A 168 -9.85 17.95 -2.97
N ASN A 169 -8.54 18.24 -2.81
CA ASN A 169 -7.51 17.22 -2.96
C ASN A 169 -7.64 16.13 -1.91
N ASP A 170 -8.08 16.48 -0.70
CA ASP A 170 -8.18 15.50 0.39
C ASP A 170 -9.32 14.52 0.20
N MET A 171 -10.36 14.89 -0.55
CA MET A 171 -11.40 13.98 -1.01
C MET A 171 -10.92 12.98 -2.07
N ILE A 172 -9.71 13.13 -2.60
CA ILE A 172 -9.07 12.16 -3.48
C ILE A 172 -8.01 11.38 -2.69
N THR A 173 -7.07 12.07 -2.06
CA THR A 173 -5.94 11.44 -1.37
C THR A 173 -6.39 10.59 -0.18
N THR A 174 -7.33 11.10 0.62
CA THR A 174 -7.79 10.44 1.84
C THR A 174 -8.65 9.22 1.52
N PRO A 175 -9.84 9.33 0.91
CA PRO A 175 -10.71 8.17 0.76
C PRO A 175 -10.25 7.23 -0.37
N ILE A 176 -9.85 7.76 -1.53
CA ILE A 176 -9.47 6.92 -2.68
C ILE A 176 -8.08 6.34 -2.44
N GLY A 177 -7.09 7.18 -2.17
CA GLY A 177 -5.73 6.74 -1.82
C GLY A 177 -5.72 5.81 -0.61
N GLY A 178 -6.48 6.15 0.44
CA GLY A 178 -6.64 5.32 1.62
C GLY A 178 -7.34 3.99 1.38
N SER A 179 -8.30 3.90 0.46
CA SER A 179 -8.90 2.60 0.08
C SER A 179 -7.94 1.74 -0.74
N PHE A 180 -7.17 2.34 -1.64
CA PHE A 180 -6.18 1.65 -2.47
C PHE A 180 -5.03 1.10 -1.63
N LEU A 181 -4.62 1.83 -0.59
CA LEU A 181 -3.64 1.36 0.39
C LEU A 181 -4.26 0.41 1.43
N GLY A 182 -5.45 0.72 1.92
CA GLY A 182 -6.12 0.02 3.01
C GLY A 182 -6.58 -1.39 2.66
N GLU A 183 -7.05 -1.65 1.43
CA GLU A 183 -7.47 -2.99 1.03
C GLU A 183 -6.31 -4.01 0.98
N PRO A 184 -5.14 -3.70 0.38
CA PRO A 184 -3.93 -4.52 0.52
C PRO A 184 -3.57 -4.79 1.97
N LEU A 185 -3.53 -3.76 2.83
CA LEU A 185 -3.21 -3.92 4.26
C LEU A 185 -4.21 -4.86 4.95
N PHE A 186 -5.51 -4.67 4.73
CA PHE A 186 -6.57 -5.54 5.24
C PHE A 186 -6.39 -7.00 4.77
N ARG A 187 -6.10 -7.21 3.47
CA ARG A 187 -5.89 -8.55 2.90
C ARG A 187 -4.60 -9.22 3.39
N MET A 188 -3.53 -8.46 3.57
CA MET A 188 -2.27 -8.97 4.14
C MET A 188 -2.45 -9.37 5.61
N ALA A 189 -3.12 -8.54 6.41
CA ALA A 189 -3.48 -8.87 7.79
C ALA A 189 -4.34 -10.14 7.84
N SER A 190 -5.33 -10.25 6.95
CA SER A 190 -6.22 -11.42 6.87
C SER A 190 -5.48 -12.70 6.49
N LEU A 191 -4.54 -12.64 5.53
CA LEU A 191 -3.69 -13.79 5.18
C LEU A 191 -2.83 -14.26 6.36
N LEU A 192 -2.28 -13.33 7.13
CA LEU A 192 -1.51 -13.66 8.32
C LEU A 192 -2.39 -14.40 9.35
N LEU A 193 -3.63 -13.95 9.54
CA LEU A 193 -4.59 -14.56 10.46
C LEU A 193 -5.09 -15.94 9.97
N GLU A 194 -5.31 -16.09 8.65
CA GLU A 194 -5.83 -17.33 8.03
C GLU A 194 -4.80 -18.47 8.04
N SER A 195 -3.50 -18.15 8.06
CA SER A 195 -2.42 -19.13 8.07
C SER A 195 -2.51 -20.09 9.27
N GLY A 196 -2.02 -21.34 9.16
CA GLY A 196 -1.85 -22.24 10.31
C GLY A 196 -3.05 -23.09 10.75
N GLY A 197 -4.14 -23.12 9.99
CA GLY A 197 -5.20 -24.16 10.09
C GLY A 197 -6.08 -24.14 11.35
N GLY A 198 -5.97 -23.11 12.18
CA GLY A 198 -6.74 -22.93 13.42
C GLY A 198 -6.75 -21.48 13.88
N ALA A 199 -7.29 -21.22 15.07
CA ALA A 199 -7.40 -19.87 15.60
C ALA A 199 -6.02 -19.16 15.62
N PRO A 200 -5.96 -17.87 15.25
CA PRO A 200 -4.73 -17.10 15.28
C PRO A 200 -4.16 -17.01 16.69
N GLY A 201 -2.86 -17.26 16.81
CA GLY A 201 -2.12 -17.06 18.07
C GLY A 201 -1.77 -15.59 18.28
N PHE A 202 -1.27 -15.26 19.47
CA PHE A 202 -0.94 -13.89 19.87
C PHE A 202 -0.10 -13.12 18.83
N TRP A 203 0.97 -13.70 18.30
CA TRP A 203 1.83 -13.03 17.33
C TRP A 203 1.16 -12.76 15.99
N ARG A 204 0.25 -13.63 15.55
CA ARG A 204 -0.53 -13.42 14.33
C ARG A 204 -1.56 -12.31 14.53
N GLU A 205 -2.21 -12.26 15.69
CA GLU A 205 -3.12 -11.16 16.06
C GLU A 205 -2.38 -9.82 16.17
N LEU A 206 -1.24 -9.79 16.84
CA LEU A 206 -0.41 -8.59 16.95
C LEU A 206 0.10 -8.12 15.58
N GLY A 207 0.61 -9.04 14.76
CA GLY A 207 1.06 -8.73 13.41
C GLY A 207 -0.07 -8.20 12.52
N ALA A 208 -1.27 -8.77 12.63
CA ALA A 208 -2.44 -8.29 11.91
C ALA A 208 -2.88 -6.90 12.37
N ALA A 209 -2.81 -6.61 13.68
CA ALA A 209 -3.07 -5.28 14.23
C ALA A 209 -2.04 -4.24 13.80
N VAL A 210 -0.78 -4.63 13.61
CA VAL A 210 0.28 -3.77 13.08
C VAL A 210 0.07 -3.47 11.59
N ILE A 211 -0.27 -4.48 10.79
CA ILE A 211 -0.49 -4.33 9.34
C ILE A 211 -1.80 -3.56 9.07
N SER A 212 -2.86 -3.89 9.80
CA SER A 212 -4.19 -3.27 9.68
C SER A 212 -4.73 -2.95 11.08
N PRO A 213 -4.43 -1.75 11.61
CA PRO A 213 -4.91 -1.33 12.94
C PRO A 213 -6.42 -1.44 13.14
N PRO A 214 -7.29 -1.08 12.17
CA PRO A 214 -8.73 -1.26 12.32
C PRO A 214 -9.13 -2.74 12.50
N THR A 215 -8.46 -3.65 11.77
CA THR A 215 -8.70 -5.10 11.91
C THR A 215 -8.33 -5.57 13.31
N GLY A 216 -7.14 -5.20 13.80
CA GLY A 216 -6.72 -5.54 15.15
C GLY A 216 -7.64 -4.96 16.24
N PHE A 217 -8.02 -3.68 16.10
CA PHE A 217 -8.90 -2.99 17.03
C PHE A 217 -10.27 -3.69 17.12
N ASN A 218 -10.90 -3.99 15.98
CA ASN A 218 -12.24 -4.58 15.98
C ASN A 218 -12.26 -6.02 16.49
N ARG A 219 -11.22 -6.79 16.19
CA ARG A 219 -11.02 -8.13 16.78
C ARG A 219 -10.81 -8.07 18.29
N LEU A 220 -10.07 -7.08 18.78
CA LEU A 220 -9.81 -6.89 20.21
C LEU A 220 -11.07 -6.44 20.96
N VAL A 221 -11.77 -5.43 20.46
CA VAL A 221 -12.90 -4.79 21.17
C VAL A 221 -14.18 -5.61 21.09
N PHE A 222 -14.48 -6.21 19.93
CA PHE A 222 -15.73 -6.94 19.71
C PHE A 222 -15.57 -8.46 19.74
N GLY A 223 -14.33 -8.96 19.87
CA GLY A 223 -14.02 -10.37 20.03
C GLY A 223 -14.71 -11.23 18.97
N ASN A 224 -15.48 -12.21 19.43
CA ASN A 224 -16.17 -13.19 18.59
C ASN A 224 -17.11 -12.56 17.54
N ARG A 225 -17.60 -11.34 17.73
CA ARG A 225 -18.50 -10.70 16.75
C ARG A 225 -17.80 -10.40 15.43
N PHE A 226 -16.52 -10.02 15.49
CA PHE A 226 -15.68 -9.70 14.32
C PHE A 226 -14.38 -10.51 14.32
N GLY A 227 -14.43 -11.69 14.93
CA GLY A 227 -13.28 -12.60 15.08
C GLY A 227 -13.07 -13.54 13.90
N ASP A 228 -14.04 -13.65 12.99
CA ASP A 228 -13.88 -14.43 11.76
C ASP A 228 -12.85 -13.76 10.82
N VAL A 229 -12.19 -14.57 10.01
CA VAL A 229 -11.12 -14.13 9.10
C VAL A 229 -11.68 -13.99 7.69
N PHE A 230 -11.29 -12.91 7.00
CA PHE A 230 -11.68 -12.73 5.60
C PHE A 230 -11.13 -13.88 4.73
N PRO A 231 -11.98 -14.59 3.97
CA PRO A 231 -11.53 -15.72 3.18
C PRO A 231 -10.70 -15.23 2.00
N SER A 232 -9.40 -15.52 2.01
CA SER A 232 -8.50 -15.12 0.92
C SER A 232 -8.83 -15.85 -0.39
N ARG A 233 -9.46 -17.04 -0.27
CA ARG A 233 -9.69 -18.04 -1.33
C ARG A 233 -8.39 -18.65 -1.86
N ALA A 234 -7.40 -18.80 -0.97
CA ALA A 234 -6.09 -19.38 -1.27
C ALA A 234 -5.50 -18.77 -2.57
N PRO A 235 -5.20 -17.46 -2.60
CA PRO A 235 -4.52 -16.84 -3.75
C PRO A 235 -3.14 -17.45 -4.01
N ALA A 236 -2.61 -17.27 -5.23
CA ALA A 236 -1.16 -17.38 -5.44
C ALA A 236 -0.50 -16.10 -4.93
N VAL A 237 0.45 -16.22 -4.00
CA VAL A 237 1.11 -15.09 -3.35
C VAL A 237 2.61 -15.23 -3.52
N PHE A 238 3.29 -14.11 -3.74
CA PHE A 238 4.74 -14.03 -3.69
C PHE A 238 5.16 -12.84 -2.84
N THR A 239 5.95 -13.10 -1.80
CA THR A 239 6.49 -12.06 -0.91
C THR A 239 8.00 -12.01 -1.00
N ARG A 240 8.58 -10.83 -0.79
CA ARG A 240 10.01 -10.66 -0.57
C ARG A 240 10.25 -9.65 0.54
N VAL A 241 11.22 -9.97 1.38
CA VAL A 241 11.82 -9.05 2.34
C VAL A 241 13.28 -8.90 1.95
N GLU A 242 13.74 -7.67 1.73
CA GLU A 242 15.12 -7.38 1.38
C GLU A 242 15.73 -6.45 2.43
N LEU A 243 16.93 -6.78 2.89
CA LEU A 243 17.73 -5.96 3.80
C LEU A 243 19.10 -5.77 3.17
N GLY A 244 19.49 -4.51 2.96
CA GLY A 244 20.65 -4.21 2.16
C GLY A 244 21.34 -2.91 2.51
N ALA A 245 22.40 -2.65 1.74
CA ALA A 245 23.08 -1.38 1.71
C ALA A 245 23.07 -0.86 0.28
N SER A 246 22.93 0.46 0.14
CA SER A 246 22.86 1.13 -1.14
C SER A 246 23.86 2.28 -1.22
N LEU A 247 24.36 2.48 -2.43
CA LEU A 247 25.31 3.52 -2.79
C LEU A 247 24.71 4.38 -3.90
N THR A 248 24.77 5.70 -3.72
CA THR A 248 24.39 6.66 -4.75
C THR A 248 25.46 6.63 -5.85
N ALA A 249 25.12 6.10 -7.02
CA ALA A 249 26.02 5.89 -8.15
C ALA A 249 26.02 7.05 -9.14
N LEU A 250 24.88 7.74 -9.29
CA LEU A 250 24.71 8.90 -10.16
C LEU A 250 23.87 9.96 -9.43
N GLU A 251 24.26 11.22 -9.55
CA GLU A 251 23.52 12.34 -9.02
C GLU A 251 23.65 13.56 -9.94
N HIS A 252 22.52 14.17 -10.26
CA HIS A 252 22.46 15.51 -10.81
C HIS A 252 21.37 16.29 -10.09
N ASN A 253 21.75 17.32 -9.33
CA ASN A 253 20.80 18.19 -8.65
C ASN A 253 21.28 19.66 -8.73
N PRO A 254 20.65 20.52 -9.56
CA PRO A 254 21.10 21.91 -9.75
C PRO A 254 20.75 22.84 -8.57
N ILE A 255 20.20 22.35 -7.46
CA ILE A 255 19.74 23.16 -6.33
C ILE A 255 20.85 23.31 -5.27
N SER A 256 21.65 24.36 -5.39
CA SER A 256 22.80 24.65 -4.52
C SER A 256 22.47 25.15 -3.10
N PHE A 257 21.20 25.32 -2.74
CA PHE A 257 20.77 25.92 -1.46
C PHE A 257 20.22 24.92 -0.42
N THR A 258 20.28 23.61 -0.69
CA THR A 258 19.88 22.60 0.29
C THR A 258 21.01 22.34 1.29
N THR A 259 20.76 22.53 2.58
CA THR A 259 21.73 22.37 3.68
C THR A 259 22.06 20.90 4.00
N ARG A 260 21.59 19.95 3.20
CA ARG A 260 21.79 18.51 3.43
C ARG A 260 22.47 17.91 2.19
N THR A 261 23.74 17.54 2.34
CA THR A 261 24.48 16.72 1.38
C THR A 261 23.72 15.41 1.16
N ILE A 262 23.54 15.00 -0.10
CA ILE A 262 22.95 13.69 -0.43
C ILE A 262 23.78 12.61 0.26
N LYS A 263 23.11 11.69 0.96
CA LYS A 263 23.82 10.56 1.57
C LYS A 263 24.30 9.63 0.47
N GLN A 264 25.60 9.36 0.46
CA GLN A 264 26.24 8.49 -0.52
C GLN A 264 26.05 7.01 -0.16
N ASP A 265 25.89 6.70 1.13
CA ASP A 265 25.67 5.37 1.67
C ASP A 265 24.38 5.30 2.49
N GLN A 266 23.60 4.24 2.32
CA GLN A 266 22.32 4.07 3.00
C GLN A 266 22.05 2.61 3.34
N GLY A 267 21.46 2.34 4.50
CA GLY A 267 20.84 1.04 4.77
C GLY A 267 19.45 1.02 4.16
N THR A 268 19.04 -0.09 3.56
CA THR A 268 17.74 -0.23 2.91
C THR A 268 16.98 -1.41 3.48
N ALA A 269 15.67 -1.23 3.60
CA ALA A 269 14.72 -2.29 3.93
C ALA A 269 13.56 -2.23 2.94
N ASP A 270 13.33 -3.33 2.23
CA ASP A 270 12.31 -3.46 1.22
C ASP A 270 11.35 -4.58 1.56
N PHE A 271 10.07 -4.34 1.33
CA PHE A 271 9.05 -5.36 1.36
C PHE A 271 8.22 -5.28 0.08
N SER A 272 7.99 -6.42 -0.55
CA SER A 272 7.07 -6.52 -1.68
C SER A 272 6.18 -7.74 -1.58
N MET A 273 4.95 -7.59 -2.04
CA MET A 273 3.98 -8.68 -2.09
C MET A 273 3.10 -8.58 -3.32
N ALA A 274 3.11 -9.64 -4.13
CA ALA A 274 2.09 -9.88 -5.14
C ALA A 274 1.04 -10.86 -4.58
N TYR A 275 -0.23 -10.49 -4.70
CA TYR A 275 -1.38 -11.28 -4.26
C TYR A 275 -2.24 -11.63 -5.47
N GLY A 276 -2.69 -12.88 -5.55
CA GLY A 276 -3.59 -13.34 -6.60
C GLY A 276 -2.92 -13.46 -7.97
N LEU A 277 -1.67 -13.93 -8.02
CA LEU A 277 -0.94 -14.08 -9.29
C LEU A 277 -1.74 -14.92 -10.32
N PRO A 278 -1.82 -14.49 -11.60
CA PRO A 278 -2.61 -15.16 -12.64
C PRO A 278 -2.29 -16.63 -12.86
N GLY A 279 -3.35 -17.40 -13.10
CA GLY A 279 -3.28 -18.78 -13.58
C GLY A 279 -3.53 -19.86 -12.53
N LYS A 280 -3.69 -19.51 -11.24
CA LYS A 280 -3.94 -20.50 -10.19
C LYS A 280 -5.29 -21.21 -10.43
N PRO A 281 -5.32 -22.54 -10.61
CA PRO A 281 -6.57 -23.28 -10.79
C PRO A 281 -7.54 -23.08 -9.61
N GLY A 282 -8.82 -22.85 -9.91
CA GLY A 282 -9.86 -22.63 -8.90
C GLY A 282 -9.90 -21.22 -8.29
N TYR A 283 -8.93 -20.35 -8.59
CA TYR A 283 -8.96 -18.95 -8.15
C TYR A 283 -9.67 -18.06 -9.16
N SER A 284 -10.51 -17.13 -8.69
CA SER A 284 -11.29 -16.22 -9.52
C SER A 284 -11.11 -14.77 -9.11
N TYR A 285 -11.14 -13.86 -10.09
CA TYR A 285 -10.93 -12.42 -9.93
C TYR A 285 -12.26 -11.67 -9.87
N THR A 286 -13.07 -11.94 -8.84
CA THR A 286 -14.46 -11.46 -8.77
C THR A 286 -14.65 -10.29 -7.81
N ARG A 287 -13.74 -10.09 -6.87
CA ARG A 287 -13.76 -9.01 -5.88
C ARG A 287 -12.66 -7.99 -6.20
N PRO A 288 -12.87 -6.69 -5.91
CA PRO A 288 -11.79 -5.72 -5.91
C PRO A 288 -10.60 -6.23 -5.08
N PHE A 289 -9.39 -6.04 -5.60
CA PHE A 289 -8.12 -6.50 -5.06
C PHE A 289 -7.98 -8.04 -4.96
N ASP A 290 -8.75 -8.81 -5.74
CA ASP A 290 -8.40 -10.23 -5.98
C ASP A 290 -7.08 -10.40 -6.75
N TYR A 291 -6.54 -9.33 -7.32
CA TYR A 291 -5.12 -9.16 -7.60
C TYR A 291 -4.63 -7.84 -7.03
N PHE A 292 -3.44 -7.82 -6.41
CA PHE A 292 -2.70 -6.59 -6.13
C PHE A 292 -1.20 -6.82 -6.01
N ASP A 293 -0.44 -5.74 -6.18
CA ASP A 293 0.98 -5.65 -5.88
C ASP A 293 1.18 -4.52 -4.86
N PHE A 294 1.90 -4.81 -3.78
CA PHE A 294 2.24 -3.87 -2.71
C PHE A 294 3.76 -3.78 -2.61
N GLN A 295 4.29 -2.57 -2.52
CA GLN A 295 5.71 -2.30 -2.39
C GLN A 295 5.94 -1.24 -1.31
N PHE A 296 6.93 -1.48 -0.47
CA PHE A 296 7.36 -0.57 0.57
C PHE A 296 8.88 -0.57 0.61
N ARG A 297 9.47 0.63 0.66
CA ARG A 297 10.91 0.81 0.82
C ARG A 297 11.23 1.90 1.82
N ALA A 298 12.06 1.55 2.80
CA ALA A 298 12.66 2.48 3.74
C ALA A 298 14.17 2.56 3.50
N ALA A 299 14.75 3.75 3.67
CA ALA A 299 16.17 3.98 3.53
C ALA A 299 16.70 4.83 4.68
N SER A 300 17.94 4.63 5.12
CA SER A 300 18.48 5.43 6.24
C SER A 300 18.74 6.90 5.88
N ALA A 301 18.73 7.28 4.59
CA ALA A 301 18.80 8.68 4.17
C ALA A 301 17.47 9.41 4.25
N ASN A 302 16.38 8.71 3.92
CA ASN A 302 15.02 9.21 3.91
C ASN A 302 14.17 8.26 4.76
N THR A 303 13.63 8.74 5.89
CA THR A 303 12.87 7.91 6.85
C THR A 303 11.90 6.94 6.14
N PHE A 304 11.28 7.39 5.03
CA PHE A 304 10.54 6.56 4.09
C PHE A 304 10.89 6.96 2.65
N GLU A 305 11.18 5.98 1.78
CA GLU A 305 11.53 6.25 0.38
C GLU A 305 10.32 6.08 -0.55
N ASN A 306 9.60 4.96 -0.43
CA ASN A 306 8.35 4.77 -1.18
C ASN A 306 7.36 3.84 -0.49
N ILE A 307 6.09 4.07 -0.80
CA ILE A 307 4.98 3.12 -0.59
C ILE A 307 4.12 3.15 -1.84
N MET A 308 3.90 2.00 -2.44
CA MET A 308 3.20 1.89 -3.72
C MET A 308 2.27 0.69 -3.70
N THR A 309 1.10 0.87 -4.29
CA THR A 309 0.14 -0.20 -4.50
C THR A 309 -0.55 -0.06 -5.83
N ARG A 310 -0.78 -1.20 -6.48
CA ARG A 310 -1.70 -1.34 -7.62
C ARG A 310 -2.59 -2.54 -7.39
N GLY A 311 -3.90 -2.39 -7.56
CA GLY A 311 -4.85 -3.47 -7.36
C GLY A 311 -5.96 -3.47 -8.41
N LEU A 312 -6.40 -4.67 -8.78
CA LEU A 312 -7.49 -4.86 -9.73
C LEU A 312 -8.82 -4.46 -9.07
N LEU A 313 -9.50 -3.44 -9.59
CA LEU A 313 -10.84 -3.06 -9.10
C LEU A 313 -11.93 -3.89 -9.77
N TYR A 314 -11.83 -4.03 -11.09
CA TYR A 314 -12.72 -4.81 -11.92
C TYR A 314 -11.92 -5.43 -13.04
N GLY A 315 -12.12 -6.71 -13.33
CA GLY A 315 -11.44 -7.35 -14.43
C GLY A 315 -11.96 -8.73 -14.76
N THR A 316 -11.34 -9.32 -15.78
CA THR A 316 -11.60 -10.68 -16.22
C THR A 316 -10.29 -11.41 -16.43
N SER A 317 -10.25 -12.68 -16.05
CA SER A 317 -9.17 -13.57 -16.46
C SER A 317 -9.24 -13.83 -17.96
N TYR A 318 -8.08 -14.05 -18.57
CA TYR A 318 -7.96 -14.51 -19.95
C TYR A 318 -6.77 -15.47 -20.09
N ALA A 319 -6.75 -16.20 -21.20
CA ALA A 319 -5.69 -17.13 -21.54
C ALA A 319 -5.30 -16.93 -23.02
N SER A 320 -4.05 -17.23 -23.34
CA SER A 320 -3.58 -17.32 -24.73
C SER A 320 -2.80 -18.61 -24.90
N GLY A 321 -3.42 -19.59 -25.57
CA GLY A 321 -2.92 -20.97 -25.61
C GLY A 321 -2.78 -21.59 -24.22
N ASP A 322 -1.93 -22.60 -24.12
CA ASP A 322 -1.72 -23.34 -22.86
C ASP A 322 -0.67 -22.69 -21.94
N ALA A 323 0.17 -21.83 -22.51
CA ALA A 323 1.34 -21.26 -21.85
C ALA A 323 1.11 -19.90 -21.18
N TYR A 324 -0.01 -19.21 -21.45
CA TYR A 324 -0.27 -17.86 -20.91
C TYR A 324 -1.57 -17.78 -20.14
N ARG A 325 -1.52 -17.20 -18.93
CA ARG A 325 -2.68 -16.83 -18.11
C ARG A 325 -2.54 -15.40 -17.65
N GLY A 326 -3.61 -14.61 -17.75
CA GLY A 326 -3.60 -13.21 -17.36
C GLY A 326 -4.93 -12.73 -16.82
N VAL A 327 -4.92 -11.50 -16.33
CA VAL A 327 -6.09 -10.74 -15.89
C VAL A 327 -5.99 -9.33 -16.47
N TRP A 328 -7.02 -8.93 -17.22
CA TRP A 328 -7.15 -7.60 -17.80
C TRP A 328 -8.28 -6.86 -17.08
N GLY A 329 -8.12 -5.55 -16.87
CA GLY A 329 -9.19 -4.76 -16.29
C GLY A 329 -8.80 -3.35 -15.88
N LEU A 330 -9.63 -2.80 -15.00
CA LEU A 330 -9.44 -1.53 -14.33
C LEU A 330 -8.67 -1.75 -13.02
N TYR A 331 -7.61 -0.97 -12.83
CA TYR A 331 -6.74 -0.98 -11.67
C TYR A 331 -6.82 0.36 -10.95
N GLY A 332 -6.81 0.32 -9.63
CA GLY A 332 -6.56 1.48 -8.77
C GLY A 332 -5.12 1.45 -8.27
N SER A 333 -4.46 2.60 -8.20
CA SER A 333 -3.12 2.71 -7.65
C SER A 333 -2.94 3.91 -6.76
N TYR A 334 -2.17 3.74 -5.69
CA TYR A 334 -1.64 4.81 -4.86
C TYR A 334 -0.12 4.64 -4.84
N ASP A 335 0.59 5.63 -5.34
CA ASP A 335 2.04 5.67 -5.39
C ASP A 335 2.52 6.89 -4.61
N TYR A 336 3.38 6.71 -3.60
CA TYR A 336 4.11 7.78 -2.93
C TYR A 336 5.61 7.48 -3.05
N LEU A 337 6.36 8.40 -3.66
CA LEU A 337 7.79 8.28 -3.88
C LEU A 337 8.49 9.56 -3.43
N SER A 338 9.49 9.42 -2.58
CA SER A 338 10.32 10.51 -2.08
C SER A 338 11.79 10.07 -2.07
N PRO A 339 12.45 9.93 -3.26
CA PRO A 339 13.91 9.81 -3.33
C PRO A 339 14.61 11.02 -2.70
N GLN A 340 15.94 11.09 -2.60
CA GLN A 340 16.62 12.19 -1.88
C GLN A 340 16.55 13.58 -2.57
N VAL A 341 16.09 13.64 -3.83
CA VAL A 341 16.17 14.84 -4.69
C VAL A 341 14.83 15.49 -5.02
N PHE A 342 13.76 14.71 -5.10
CA PHE A 342 12.40 15.16 -5.41
C PHE A 342 11.37 14.20 -4.80
N ARG A 343 10.09 14.55 -4.92
CA ARG A 343 8.97 13.73 -4.49
C ARG A 343 7.84 13.75 -5.51
N VAL A 344 7.14 12.63 -5.64
CA VAL A 344 5.94 12.46 -6.44
C VAL A 344 4.96 11.56 -5.71
N SER A 345 3.68 11.88 -5.82
CA SER A 345 2.60 11.03 -5.37
C SER A 345 1.48 11.04 -6.40
N SER A 346 0.80 9.92 -6.58
CA SER A 346 -0.31 9.79 -7.53
C SER A 346 -1.35 8.82 -7.00
N THR A 347 -2.61 9.26 -7.00
CA THR A 347 -3.78 8.38 -6.85
C THR A 347 -4.46 8.28 -8.20
N ALA A 348 -4.52 7.08 -8.77
CA ALA A 348 -4.88 6.91 -10.17
C ALA A 348 -5.75 5.69 -10.46
N LEU A 349 -6.43 5.79 -11.60
CA LEU A 349 -7.10 4.67 -12.27
C LEU A 349 -6.37 4.35 -13.56
N SER A 350 -6.14 3.07 -13.82
CA SER A 350 -5.43 2.60 -15.01
C SER A 350 -6.10 1.40 -15.64
N LEU A 351 -6.08 1.32 -16.97
CA LEU A 351 -6.42 0.10 -17.69
C LEU A 351 -5.14 -0.67 -17.96
N GLY A 352 -5.22 -2.00 -17.88
CA GLY A 352 -4.04 -2.80 -18.13
C GLY A 352 -4.22 -4.29 -17.91
N THR A 353 -3.11 -5.01 -18.06
CA THR A 353 -3.03 -6.45 -17.83
C THR A 353 -1.96 -6.79 -16.82
N THR A 354 -2.18 -7.87 -16.08
CA THR A 354 -1.13 -8.65 -15.44
C THR A 354 -1.23 -10.09 -15.90
N GLY A 355 -0.12 -10.76 -16.17
CA GLY A 355 -0.11 -12.16 -16.56
C GLY A 355 1.21 -12.87 -16.33
N GLN A 356 1.18 -14.17 -16.53
CA GLN A 356 2.35 -15.04 -16.55
C GLN A 356 2.37 -15.84 -17.86
N TRP A 357 3.56 -15.94 -18.44
CA TRP A 357 3.87 -16.73 -19.62
C TRP A 357 4.93 -17.77 -19.28
N TRP A 358 4.62 -19.06 -19.41
CA TRP A 358 5.64 -20.11 -19.45
C TRP A 358 6.36 -20.10 -20.80
N LEU A 359 7.64 -19.71 -20.79
CA LEU A 359 8.51 -19.69 -21.97
C LEU A 359 9.13 -21.07 -22.24
N SER A 360 9.29 -21.88 -21.19
CA SER A 360 9.69 -23.29 -21.24
C SER A 360 9.15 -24.02 -20.00
N ASP A 361 9.52 -25.29 -19.80
CA ASP A 361 9.13 -26.07 -18.62
C ASP A 361 9.64 -25.45 -17.31
N ALA A 362 10.77 -24.74 -17.34
CA ALA A 362 11.39 -24.14 -16.16
C ALA A 362 11.36 -22.60 -16.15
N ILE A 363 11.18 -21.94 -17.29
CA ILE A 363 11.30 -20.48 -17.41
C ILE A 363 9.92 -19.85 -17.55
N ALA A 364 9.61 -18.87 -16.71
CA ALA A 364 8.39 -18.08 -16.79
C ALA A 364 8.70 -16.58 -16.87
N LEU A 365 7.85 -15.82 -17.56
CA LEU A 365 7.84 -14.36 -17.56
C LEU A 365 6.52 -13.88 -16.95
N GLN A 366 6.58 -13.21 -15.81
CA GLN A 366 5.47 -12.45 -15.27
C GLN A 366 5.56 -11.02 -15.77
N GLY A 367 4.41 -10.40 -16.07
CA GLY A 367 4.36 -9.03 -16.56
C GLY A 367 3.10 -8.29 -16.17
N THR A 368 3.25 -7.00 -15.87
CA THR A 368 2.16 -6.04 -15.71
C THR A 368 2.40 -4.84 -16.62
N ALA A 369 1.39 -4.45 -17.39
CA ALA A 369 1.40 -3.23 -18.18
C ALA A 369 0.14 -2.42 -17.90
N LEU A 370 0.29 -1.21 -17.38
CA LEU A 370 -0.82 -0.30 -17.05
C LEU A 370 -0.60 1.06 -17.71
N GLY A 371 -1.69 1.68 -18.15
CA GLY A 371 -1.74 3.07 -18.57
C GLY A 371 -3.00 3.74 -18.04
N GLY A 372 -2.89 4.95 -17.54
CA GLY A 372 -4.01 5.58 -16.86
C GLY A 372 -3.86 7.07 -16.57
N LEU A 373 -4.80 7.56 -15.77
CA LEU A 373 -4.90 8.94 -15.35
C LEU A 373 -5.16 8.98 -13.85
N GLY A 374 -4.38 9.79 -13.15
CA GLY A 374 -4.56 10.07 -11.74
C GLY A 374 -4.69 11.55 -11.44
N TYR A 375 -4.81 11.82 -10.15
CA TYR A 375 -4.56 13.12 -9.57
C TYR A 375 -3.31 12.99 -8.70
N GLY A 376 -2.27 13.70 -9.09
CA GLY A 376 -0.94 13.55 -8.52
C GLY A 376 -0.36 14.89 -8.10
N ALA A 377 0.71 14.81 -7.33
CA ALA A 377 1.46 15.94 -6.83
C ALA A 377 2.95 15.67 -6.98
N ALA A 378 3.73 16.66 -7.42
CA ALA A 378 5.16 16.52 -7.59
C ALA A 378 5.92 17.80 -7.21
N GLY A 379 7.15 17.64 -6.72
CA GLY A 379 7.97 18.77 -6.37
C GLY A 379 9.29 18.41 -5.70
N VAL A 380 9.93 19.41 -5.11
CA VAL A 380 11.22 19.28 -4.41
C VAL A 380 11.01 18.99 -2.92
N ILE A 381 12.03 18.44 -2.25
CA ILE A 381 11.92 18.00 -0.84
C ILE A 381 12.11 19.18 0.14
N HIS A 382 12.67 20.30 -0.32
CA HIS A 382 12.95 21.48 0.50
C HIS A 382 12.86 22.79 -0.33
N GLY A 383 11.66 23.27 -0.61
CA GLY A 383 11.48 24.67 -0.96
C GLY A 383 11.30 25.50 0.31
N VAL A 384 11.66 26.78 0.26
CA VAL A 384 11.53 27.70 1.39
C VAL A 384 10.50 28.75 0.99
N GLY A 385 9.40 28.84 1.74
CA GLY A 385 8.39 29.89 1.60
C GLY A 385 7.44 29.67 0.43
N GLU A 386 6.29 29.05 0.71
CA GLU A 386 5.13 28.83 -0.17
C GLU A 386 5.38 28.17 -1.55
N ARG A 387 4.99 26.89 -1.56
CA ARG A 387 4.81 25.89 -2.63
C ARG A 387 6.05 25.21 -3.25
N ASP A 388 6.53 24.22 -2.49
CA ASP A 388 7.57 23.26 -2.87
C ASP A 388 7.14 22.21 -3.92
N TYR A 389 5.84 22.11 -4.21
CA TYR A 389 5.26 21.07 -5.07
C TYR A 389 3.92 21.49 -5.66
N HIS A 390 3.57 21.00 -6.86
CA HIS A 390 2.26 21.25 -7.47
C HIS A 390 1.41 20.00 -7.68
N TYR A 391 0.10 20.20 -7.75
CA TYR A 391 -0.89 19.16 -8.09
C TYR A 391 -1.14 19.11 -9.58
N GLY A 392 -1.79 18.07 -10.07
CA GLY A 392 -2.22 18.00 -11.45
C GLY A 392 -2.93 16.71 -11.82
N ALA A 393 -3.77 16.79 -12.85
CA ALA A 393 -4.12 15.60 -13.61
C ALA A 393 -2.83 14.95 -14.12
N THR A 394 -2.67 13.66 -13.82
CA THR A 394 -1.41 12.95 -13.97
C THR A 394 -1.59 11.71 -14.84
N PRO A 395 -1.44 11.83 -16.17
CA PRO A 395 -1.24 10.66 -17.03
C PRO A 395 -0.03 9.88 -16.54
N GLN A 396 -0.17 8.56 -16.46
CA GLN A 396 0.89 7.70 -15.98
C GLN A 396 0.92 6.34 -16.68
N GLY A 397 2.11 5.75 -16.69
CA GLY A 397 2.38 4.44 -17.27
C GLY A 397 3.23 3.58 -16.34
N LEU A 398 3.00 2.27 -16.40
CA LEU A 398 3.77 1.26 -15.70
C LEU A 398 4.03 0.07 -16.63
N LEU A 399 5.28 -0.36 -16.70
CA LEU A 399 5.66 -1.67 -17.23
C LEU A 399 6.52 -2.38 -16.18
N ALA A 400 6.05 -3.51 -15.66
CA ALA A 400 6.79 -4.36 -14.74
C ALA A 400 6.94 -5.75 -15.37
N LEU A 401 8.16 -6.26 -15.42
CA LEU A 401 8.52 -7.56 -15.98
C LEU A 401 9.37 -8.32 -14.96
N ARG A 402 9.08 -9.61 -14.78
CA ARG A 402 9.82 -10.50 -13.91
C ARG A 402 10.08 -11.82 -14.63
N LEU A 403 11.32 -12.03 -15.01
CA LEU A 403 11.77 -13.29 -15.61
C LEU A 403 12.23 -14.24 -14.52
N LEU A 404 11.60 -15.42 -14.47
CA LEU A 404 11.84 -16.49 -13.51
C LEU A 404 12.66 -17.58 -14.18
N LEU A 405 13.87 -17.84 -13.67
CA LEU A 405 14.79 -18.85 -14.17
C LEU A 405 14.70 -20.09 -13.27
N GLY A 406 13.54 -20.74 -13.29
CA GLY A 406 13.20 -21.87 -12.43
C GLY A 406 13.31 -21.50 -10.96
N GLU A 407 14.05 -22.32 -10.21
CA GLU A 407 14.35 -22.05 -8.80
C GLU A 407 15.70 -21.37 -8.60
N VAL A 408 16.43 -20.98 -9.64
CA VAL A 408 17.82 -20.51 -9.49
C VAL A 408 17.88 -19.01 -9.30
N ALA A 409 17.24 -18.27 -10.20
CA ALA A 409 17.38 -16.82 -10.24
C ALA A 409 16.13 -16.15 -10.80
N MET A 410 16.05 -14.84 -10.58
CA MET A 410 14.98 -13.97 -11.05
C MET A 410 15.56 -12.62 -11.48
N LEU A 411 15.06 -12.09 -12.59
CA LEU A 411 15.35 -10.73 -13.05
C LEU A 411 14.04 -9.92 -13.06
N ASP A 412 13.96 -8.92 -12.20
CA ASP A 412 12.87 -7.94 -12.18
C ASP A 412 13.31 -6.65 -12.88
N VAL A 413 12.46 -6.10 -13.75
CA VAL A 413 12.61 -4.79 -14.35
C VAL A 413 11.27 -4.06 -14.25
N THR A 414 11.26 -2.84 -13.73
CA THR A 414 10.07 -1.98 -13.64
C THR A 414 10.39 -0.58 -14.12
N GLY A 415 9.58 -0.06 -15.05
CA GLY A 415 9.59 1.33 -15.48
C GLY A 415 8.26 2.00 -15.15
N ARG A 416 8.32 3.22 -14.61
CA ARG A 416 7.18 4.07 -14.28
C ARG A 416 7.42 5.46 -14.80
N GLU A 417 6.35 6.09 -15.28
CA GLU A 417 6.37 7.47 -15.73
C GLU A 417 5.12 8.19 -15.24
N TYR A 418 5.30 9.42 -14.77
CA TYR A 418 4.24 10.31 -14.29
C TYR A 418 4.39 11.66 -14.98
N TYR A 419 3.30 12.19 -15.53
CA TYR A 419 3.25 13.55 -16.06
C TYR A 419 2.29 14.41 -15.25
N VAL A 420 2.78 15.15 -14.25
CA VAL A 420 1.95 16.02 -13.41
C VAL A 420 1.69 17.34 -14.13
N SER A 421 0.50 17.47 -14.72
CA SER A 421 0.13 18.62 -15.56
C SER A 421 -0.38 19.83 -14.76
N GLY A 422 -0.54 20.98 -15.43
CA GLY A 422 -1.25 22.14 -14.87
C GLY A 422 -2.78 22.02 -14.85
N VAL A 423 -3.36 20.92 -15.34
CA VAL A 423 -4.82 20.73 -15.41
C VAL A 423 -5.35 20.27 -14.06
N GLY A 424 -6.40 20.94 -13.54
CA GLY A 424 -6.90 20.68 -12.19
C GLY A 424 -5.89 21.04 -11.10
N SER A 425 -4.89 21.86 -11.43
CA SER A 425 -3.82 22.28 -10.53
C SER A 425 -4.09 23.68 -9.96
N THR A 426 -3.52 23.93 -8.79
CA THR A 426 -3.32 25.27 -8.24
C THR A 426 -2.19 26.05 -8.96
N GLU A 427 -1.36 25.39 -9.79
CA GLU A 427 -0.39 26.04 -10.70
C GLU A 427 -0.69 25.59 -12.14
N ARG A 428 -1.33 26.47 -12.91
CA ARG A 428 -1.90 26.10 -14.22
C ARG A 428 -0.90 26.15 -15.37
N ARG A 429 0.29 26.73 -15.17
CA ARG A 429 1.29 26.94 -16.22
C ARG A 429 2.51 26.04 -16.08
N GLY A 430 2.60 25.26 -15.00
CA GLY A 430 3.70 24.34 -14.74
C GLY A 430 3.38 22.88 -15.08
N SER A 431 4.43 22.10 -15.35
CA SER A 431 4.33 20.65 -15.48
C SER A 431 5.61 19.95 -15.02
N GLU A 432 5.47 18.71 -14.56
CA GLU A 432 6.60 17.87 -14.19
C GLU A 432 6.47 16.47 -14.80
N THR A 433 7.53 16.02 -15.46
CA THR A 433 7.68 14.63 -15.92
C THR A 433 8.62 13.92 -14.98
N ILE A 434 8.21 12.78 -14.45
CA ILE A 434 9.00 11.99 -13.50
C ILE A 434 9.07 10.56 -13.99
N GLY A 435 10.30 10.08 -14.18
CA GLY A 435 10.60 8.71 -14.55
C GLY A 435 11.22 7.96 -13.37
N ARG A 436 10.84 6.69 -13.20
CA ARG A 436 11.53 5.77 -12.29
C ARG A 436 11.72 4.40 -12.90
N GLY A 437 12.97 3.98 -13.02
CA GLY A 437 13.39 2.65 -13.41
C GLY A 437 13.93 1.86 -12.23
N THR A 438 13.64 0.57 -12.17
CA THR A 438 14.24 -0.37 -11.22
C THR A 438 14.59 -1.67 -11.93
N ALA A 439 15.82 -2.14 -11.75
CA ALA A 439 16.26 -3.45 -12.21
C ALA A 439 16.84 -4.20 -11.01
N SER A 440 16.41 -5.44 -10.76
CA SER A 440 16.94 -6.29 -9.68
C SER A 440 17.23 -7.68 -10.21
N PHE A 441 18.45 -8.16 -9.97
CA PHE A 441 18.84 -9.54 -10.24
C PHE A 441 19.01 -10.26 -8.92
N THR A 442 18.17 -11.27 -8.67
CA THR A 442 18.14 -12.05 -7.44
C THR A 442 18.57 -13.49 -7.73
N VAL A 443 19.52 -14.01 -6.97
CA VAL A 443 19.99 -15.41 -7.05
C VAL A 443 19.71 -16.11 -5.73
N ARG A 444 19.05 -17.27 -5.80
CA ARG A 444 18.79 -18.11 -4.63
C ARG A 444 20.06 -18.83 -4.21
N VAL A 445 20.40 -18.72 -2.93
CA VAL A 445 21.59 -19.35 -2.35
C VAL A 445 21.22 -20.70 -1.74
N TYR A 446 20.20 -20.71 -0.86
CA TYR A 446 19.74 -21.92 -0.18
C TYR A 446 18.32 -21.73 0.36
N GLY A 447 17.46 -22.74 0.21
CA GLY A 447 16.08 -22.64 0.68
C GLY A 447 15.41 -21.38 0.15
N ARG A 448 14.90 -20.52 1.05
CA ARG A 448 14.29 -19.22 0.73
C ARG A 448 15.26 -18.03 0.82
N HIS A 449 16.54 -18.28 1.04
CA HIS A 449 17.58 -17.26 1.20
C HIS A 449 18.22 -16.96 -0.15
N ALA A 450 18.31 -15.69 -0.50
CA ALA A 450 18.83 -15.20 -1.76
C ALA A 450 19.69 -13.94 -1.55
N LEU A 451 20.46 -13.59 -2.58
CA LEU A 451 21.19 -12.33 -2.69
C LEU A 451 20.70 -11.59 -3.92
N ALA A 452 20.57 -10.26 -3.82
CA ALA A 452 20.15 -9.42 -4.92
C ALA A 452 21.09 -8.24 -5.15
N VAL A 453 21.30 -7.91 -6.42
CA VAL A 453 21.87 -6.63 -6.86
C VAL A 453 20.77 -5.85 -7.54
N GLN A 454 20.55 -4.62 -7.07
CA GLN A 454 19.48 -3.75 -7.55
C GLN A 454 20.04 -2.42 -8.03
N TYR A 455 19.49 -1.90 -9.12
CA TYR A 455 19.72 -0.54 -9.59
C TYR A 455 18.39 0.21 -9.68
N ILE A 456 18.32 1.39 -9.08
CA ILE A 456 17.17 2.28 -9.13
C ILE A 456 17.62 3.60 -9.73
N ALA A 457 16.98 4.02 -10.81
CA ALA A 457 17.17 5.33 -11.42
C ALA A 457 15.86 6.13 -11.30
N SER A 458 15.94 7.38 -10.87
CA SER A 458 14.80 8.29 -10.80
C SER A 458 15.19 9.62 -11.42
N GLU A 459 14.35 10.15 -12.28
CA GLU A 459 14.55 11.42 -12.98
C GLU A 459 13.31 12.30 -12.85
N ARG A 460 13.53 13.61 -12.90
CA ARG A 460 12.49 14.63 -12.87
C ARG A 460 12.89 15.77 -13.78
N ASP A 461 12.01 16.09 -14.71
CA ASP A 461 12.06 17.27 -15.55
C ASP A 461 10.90 18.19 -15.19
N ALA A 462 11.24 19.40 -14.75
CA ALA A 462 10.28 20.39 -14.31
C ALA A 462 10.31 21.63 -15.21
N HIS A 463 9.14 22.01 -15.71
CA HIS A 463 8.95 23.16 -16.57
C HIS A 463 7.92 24.11 -15.96
N TYR A 464 8.33 25.35 -15.76
CA TYR A 464 7.49 26.42 -15.22
C TYR A 464 7.86 27.73 -15.94
N PRO A 465 6.92 28.65 -16.21
CA PRO A 465 7.24 29.85 -17.01
C PRO A 465 8.16 30.83 -16.27
N ASP A 466 8.05 30.88 -14.94
CA ASP A 466 8.67 31.93 -14.13
C ASP A 466 9.98 31.49 -13.47
N ILE A 467 10.39 30.22 -13.63
CA ILE A 467 11.67 29.69 -13.14
C ILE A 467 12.37 28.88 -14.23
N PRO A 468 13.73 28.83 -14.24
CA PRO A 468 14.46 27.99 -15.18
C PRO A 468 14.05 26.52 -15.08
N ASN A 469 14.04 25.83 -16.21
CA ASN A 469 13.82 24.39 -16.27
C ASN A 469 14.79 23.68 -15.31
N ARG A 470 14.28 22.67 -14.61
CA ARG A 470 15.08 21.88 -13.69
C ARG A 470 15.07 20.43 -14.12
N HIS A 471 16.25 19.90 -14.39
CA HIS A 471 16.50 18.48 -14.53
C HIS A 471 17.13 17.97 -13.24
N GLN A 472 16.59 16.91 -12.66
CA GLN A 472 17.13 16.25 -11.48
C GLN A 472 17.17 14.74 -11.74
N SER A 473 18.27 14.09 -11.36
CA SER A 473 18.37 12.64 -11.45
C SER A 473 19.16 12.04 -10.29
N VAL A 474 18.76 10.84 -9.88
CA VAL A 474 19.47 10.04 -8.88
C VAL A 474 19.48 8.58 -9.30
N GLY A 475 20.65 7.96 -9.24
CA GLY A 475 20.87 6.55 -9.49
C GLY A 475 21.46 5.89 -8.24
N THR A 476 20.88 4.77 -7.80
CA THR A 476 21.31 4.05 -6.61
C THR A 476 21.54 2.58 -6.93
N ILE A 477 22.69 2.04 -6.54
CA ILE A 477 22.99 0.59 -6.61
C ILE A 477 22.88 0.03 -5.20
N SER A 478 22.17 -1.08 -5.04
CA SER A 478 22.01 -1.77 -3.75
C SER A 478 22.47 -3.22 -3.83
N LEU A 479 23.10 -3.70 -2.76
CA LEU A 479 23.32 -5.12 -2.50
C LEU A 479 22.45 -5.52 -1.30
N ALA A 480 21.64 -6.56 -1.46
CA ALA A 480 20.69 -6.97 -0.44
C ALA A 480 20.71 -8.48 -0.20
N TYR A 481 20.52 -8.86 1.06
CA TYR A 481 20.01 -10.17 1.43
C TYR A 481 18.50 -10.18 1.19
N VAL A 482 18.00 -11.27 0.61
CA VAL A 482 16.58 -11.44 0.28
C VAL A 482 16.04 -12.70 0.93
N PHE A 483 14.92 -12.55 1.64
CA PHE A 483 14.11 -13.67 2.09
C PHE A 483 12.85 -13.80 1.22
N LEU A 484 12.74 -14.93 0.53
CA LEU A 484 11.69 -15.21 -0.44
C LEU A 484 10.48 -15.89 0.21
N GLY A 485 9.27 -15.57 -0.27
CA GLY A 485 8.03 -16.25 0.15
C GLY A 485 7.95 -17.70 -0.33
N ASP A 486 8.59 -18.02 -1.45
CA ASP A 486 8.70 -19.36 -2.01
C ASP A 486 10.00 -19.54 -2.83
N THR A 487 10.33 -20.77 -3.21
CA THR A 487 11.57 -21.12 -3.93
C THR A 487 11.49 -20.96 -5.44
N ARG A 488 10.28 -20.76 -5.99
CA ARG A 488 9.99 -20.61 -7.42
C ARG A 488 9.70 -19.16 -7.81
N PHE A 489 10.05 -18.21 -6.94
CA PHE A 489 9.91 -16.78 -7.17
C PHE A 489 8.47 -16.35 -7.56
N GLY A 490 7.47 -17.03 -7.02
CA GLY A 490 6.07 -16.76 -7.31
C GLY A 490 5.54 -17.36 -8.61
N ALA A 491 6.27 -18.27 -9.27
CA ALA A 491 5.76 -18.95 -10.45
C ALA A 491 4.47 -19.71 -10.13
N VAL A 492 3.40 -19.41 -10.85
CA VAL A 492 2.12 -20.10 -10.72
C VAL A 492 2.11 -21.28 -11.66
N GLU A 493 1.95 -22.50 -11.13
CA GLU A 493 1.88 -23.70 -11.95
C GLU A 493 0.41 -24.07 -12.22
N TRP A 494 0.08 -24.19 -13.50
CA TRP A 494 -1.23 -24.63 -13.98
C TRP A 494 -1.11 -25.66 -15.10
N ARG A 495 0.10 -25.89 -15.62
CA ARG A 495 0.37 -26.99 -16.52
C ARG A 495 0.30 -28.24 -15.66
N ALA A 496 -0.37 -29.27 -16.16
CA ALA A 496 -0.41 -30.54 -15.46
C ALA A 496 1.04 -30.99 -15.22
N VAL A 497 1.35 -31.43 -13.99
CA VAL A 497 2.49 -32.33 -13.82
C VAL A 497 2.07 -33.57 -14.58
N ASP A 498 2.65 -33.81 -15.75
CA ASP A 498 2.51 -35.09 -16.40
C ASP A 498 2.86 -36.15 -15.35
N ALA A 499 1.90 -37.00 -15.02
CA ALA A 499 2.07 -38.16 -14.16
C ALA A 499 2.92 -39.23 -14.88
N ALA A 500 4.08 -38.82 -15.38
CA ALA A 500 5.09 -39.64 -16.01
C ALA A 500 6.42 -38.93 -15.75
N GLY A 501 7.02 -39.22 -14.60
CA GLY A 501 8.43 -38.93 -14.37
C GLY A 501 9.24 -39.42 -15.58
N ARG A 502 9.96 -38.50 -16.21
CA ARG A 502 11.08 -38.78 -17.08
C ARG A 502 12.20 -37.82 -16.74
#